data_AF-A0A7J7CXF3-F1
#
_entry.id   AF-A0A7J7CXF3-F1
#
_cell.length_a   1.000
_cell.length_b   1.000
_cell.length_c   1.000
_cell.angle_alpha   90.00
_cell.angle_beta   90.00
_cell.angle_gamma   90.00
#
_symmetry.space_group_name_H-M   'P 1'
#
loop_
_entity.id
_entity.type
_entity.pdbx_description
1 polymer ?
#
loop_
_entity_poly.entity_id
_entity_poly.type
_entity_poly.pdbx_seq_one_letter_code
_entity_poly.pdbx_strand_id
1 'polypeptide(L)'
;MESLIHGSSSIFLTKQIISGGNSVNRSSSFKNGHGWSFSPQKLSFGLRKAVIVGAKKDNKNKKEDTHSFIPKPDEATGYFPEAVLLKEKKVQEDGRVLPDFADAEEEELFELLNLQLQSESDVTQKRHYEVVYIIHEKHEEEVGSVNEKVQEFLREKKAKIWRLNDWGLRRLAYKIKKAKNGHYILMNFELEGQWINDFKTMLDKDERVIRHLVMKADEAITEDCPPPPEFHTLRADCDVDLLEFPLNLEYLEAEFFLFGSLGFGLDKVAPNLTSGGPPPIGVRKANLDPFTRDTRSRTLENTVKGFPRPLLDLSAKSFAKVVDKAFGRPLSPPFDPYCNSINYLLASYLIPYVGLTGYVGANPKLQGSVSKRLVAGLLGVESGQDAVIRAYLYRRRLEPVQPYGISVAEFTERFSDLRNKLGRKGLKDEGLIVPLVRGAEGKTKGNVLAGDQFSLSYDRTPEEILRIVYGTGNEGLPGGFFPKGGDGRIAKSHLHKA
;
A
#
# COMPACT_ATOMS: atom_id res chain seq x y z
N MET A 1 -54.55 15.18 8.19
CA MET A 1 -54.35 15.58 6.78
C MET A 1 -52.85 15.60 6.50
N GLU A 2 -52.46 15.34 5.26
CA GLU A 2 -51.07 15.01 4.92
C GLU A 2 -50.11 16.19 5.02
N SER A 3 -48.83 15.89 5.28
CA SER A 3 -47.70 16.17 4.37
C SER A 3 -46.37 16.29 5.13
N LEU A 4 -45.26 16.05 4.41
CA LEU A 4 -43.87 16.25 4.84
C LEU A 4 -43.41 15.26 5.93
N ILE A 5 -42.32 14.50 5.80
CA ILE A 5 -41.06 14.78 5.10
C ILE A 5 -40.61 13.55 4.29
N HIS A 6 -40.28 13.74 3.02
CA HIS A 6 -39.41 12.82 2.27
C HIS A 6 -38.03 13.46 2.15
N GLY A 7 -37.01 12.80 2.70
CA GLY A 7 -35.64 13.31 2.78
C GLY A 7 -34.62 12.30 2.23
N SER A 8 -34.81 11.86 0.98
CA SER A 8 -33.85 10.97 0.31
C SER A 8 -32.66 11.78 -0.22
N SER A 9 -31.57 11.86 0.55
CA SER A 9 -30.32 12.47 0.12
C SER A 9 -29.34 11.41 -0.38
N SER A 10 -29.58 10.90 -1.59
CA SER A 10 -28.63 10.07 -2.34
C SER A 10 -27.62 10.97 -3.08
N ILE A 11 -26.39 11.06 -2.57
CA ILE A 11 -25.29 11.75 -3.25
C ILE A 11 -24.69 10.81 -4.30
N PHE A 12 -25.10 10.99 -5.56
CA PHE A 12 -24.47 10.29 -6.68
C PHE A 12 -23.14 10.95 -7.04
N LEU A 13 -22.05 10.18 -7.02
CA LEU A 13 -20.73 10.57 -7.54
C LEU A 13 -20.37 9.68 -8.73
N THR A 14 -21.08 9.89 -9.83
CA THR A 14 -20.80 9.27 -11.13
C THR A 14 -19.56 9.91 -11.77
N LYS A 15 -18.77 9.12 -12.51
CA LYS A 15 -17.75 9.64 -13.42
C LYS A 15 -18.37 10.62 -14.42
N GLN A 16 -17.80 11.80 -14.59
CA GLN A 16 -17.96 12.56 -15.83
C GLN A 16 -16.70 13.38 -16.16
N ILE A 17 -16.37 13.43 -17.44
CA ILE A 17 -15.19 14.08 -18.01
C ILE A 17 -15.65 15.39 -18.67
N ILE A 18 -14.89 16.47 -18.41
CA ILE A 18 -14.75 17.73 -19.16
C ILE A 18 -16.02 18.34 -19.79
N SER A 19 -16.46 19.47 -19.25
CA SER A 19 -16.64 20.70 -20.03
C SER A 19 -16.30 21.93 -19.16
N GLY A 20 -15.74 22.98 -19.75
CA GLY A 20 -15.24 24.15 -19.03
C GLY A 20 -16.30 25.22 -18.76
N GLY A 21 -16.04 26.13 -17.81
CA GLY A 21 -16.96 27.25 -17.56
C GLY A 21 -16.71 28.06 -16.29
N ASN A 22 -15.71 28.96 -16.36
CA ASN A 22 -15.54 30.18 -15.54
C ASN A 22 -15.36 30.12 -14.01
N SER A 23 -14.44 30.98 -13.58
CA SER A 23 -14.03 31.26 -12.22
C SER A 23 -14.98 32.21 -11.48
N VAL A 24 -15.05 32.06 -10.15
CA VAL A 24 -15.15 33.21 -9.23
C VAL A 24 -14.20 32.98 -8.05
N ASN A 25 -13.29 33.93 -7.83
CA ASN A 25 -12.41 33.96 -6.67
C ASN A 25 -13.19 34.23 -5.38
N ARG A 26 -12.84 33.55 -4.28
CA ARG A 26 -12.88 34.16 -2.94
C ARG A 26 -11.68 33.70 -2.11
N SER A 27 -10.80 34.66 -1.83
CA SER A 27 -9.70 34.55 -0.89
C SER A 27 -10.21 34.72 0.54
N SER A 28 -9.60 34.00 1.49
CA SER A 28 -9.55 34.42 2.89
C SER A 28 -8.21 34.02 3.48
N SER A 29 -7.37 35.04 3.73
CA SER A 29 -6.09 34.89 4.41
C SER A 29 -6.32 34.81 5.92
N PHE A 30 -5.69 33.85 6.59
CA PHE A 30 -5.44 33.95 8.03
C PHE A 30 -3.94 33.83 8.33
N LYS A 31 -3.46 34.67 9.25
CA LYS A 31 -2.04 34.91 9.51
C LYS A 31 -1.48 33.96 10.58
N ASN A 32 -0.16 33.79 10.54
CA ASN A 32 0.66 33.00 11.44
C ASN A 32 0.46 33.31 12.93
N GLY A 33 0.67 32.28 13.77
CA GLY A 33 0.92 32.42 15.20
C GLY A 33 1.64 31.17 15.76
N HIS A 34 2.82 31.37 16.33
CA HIS A 34 3.61 30.42 17.15
C HIS A 34 4.16 29.15 16.46
N GLY A 35 5.44 29.21 16.10
CA GLY A 35 6.27 28.02 15.83
C GLY A 35 7.02 27.57 17.09
N TRP A 36 7.18 26.25 17.24
CA TRP A 36 8.09 25.64 18.22
C TRP A 36 9.28 25.01 17.50
N SER A 37 10.50 25.38 17.92
CA SER A 37 11.75 24.91 17.35
C SER A 37 12.25 23.65 18.06
N PHE A 38 12.30 22.52 17.34
CA PHE A 38 13.00 21.32 17.81
C PHE A 38 14.44 21.33 17.27
N SER A 39 15.41 21.41 18.20
CA SER A 39 16.84 21.25 17.88
C SER A 39 17.26 19.78 18.07
N PRO A 40 17.92 19.14 17.09
CA PRO A 40 18.46 17.79 17.26
C PRO A 40 19.77 17.85 18.06
N GLN A 41 19.78 17.25 19.25
CA GLN A 41 21.00 17.07 20.04
C GLN A 41 21.92 16.02 19.39
N LYS A 42 23.20 16.38 19.22
CA LYS A 42 24.26 15.45 18.80
C LYS A 42 24.71 14.60 20.00
N LEU A 43 24.73 13.29 19.83
CA LEU A 43 25.39 12.36 20.75
C LEU A 43 26.70 11.89 20.12
N SER A 44 27.82 12.14 20.80
CA SER A 44 29.16 11.75 20.42
C SER A 44 29.68 10.66 21.36
N PHE A 45 30.25 9.59 20.81
CA PHE A 45 31.12 8.67 21.55
C PHE A 45 32.32 8.26 20.69
N GLY A 46 33.50 8.18 21.31
CA GLY A 46 34.79 8.23 20.63
C GLY A 46 35.48 6.89 20.41
N LEU A 47 36.49 6.92 19.51
CA LEU A 47 37.43 5.83 19.21
C LEU A 47 38.18 5.31 20.44
N ARG A 48 38.51 4.01 20.44
CA ARG A 48 39.81 3.47 20.92
C ARG A 48 40.33 2.32 20.04
N LYS A 49 41.66 2.26 19.85
CA LYS A 49 42.47 1.18 19.24
C LYS A 49 42.61 0.01 20.26
N ALA A 50 42.60 -1.30 19.91
CA ALA A 50 43.65 -2.16 19.31
C ALA A 50 44.97 -2.26 20.15
N VAL A 51 45.74 -3.36 20.25
CA VAL A 51 46.01 -4.54 19.38
C VAL A 51 46.49 -5.79 20.20
N ILE A 52 46.93 -6.91 19.56
CA ILE A 52 47.91 -7.98 20.01
C ILE A 52 47.40 -9.16 20.90
N VAL A 53 47.82 -10.46 20.82
CA VAL A 53 48.46 -11.39 19.82
C VAL A 53 48.40 -12.84 20.37
N GLY A 54 48.42 -13.87 19.50
CA GLY A 54 49.04 -15.21 19.79
C GLY A 54 48.09 -16.43 19.81
N ALA A 55 48.49 -17.64 19.39
CA ALA A 55 49.74 -18.09 18.72
C ALA A 55 49.58 -19.50 18.06
N LYS A 56 50.45 -19.82 17.08
CA LYS A 56 51.15 -21.13 16.80
C LYS A 56 50.40 -22.50 16.91
N LYS A 57 50.65 -23.53 16.08
CA LYS A 57 51.47 -23.73 14.86
C LYS A 57 51.22 -25.15 14.26
N ASP A 58 51.54 -25.37 12.97
CA ASP A 58 52.07 -26.62 12.36
C ASP A 58 51.19 -27.92 12.29
N ASN A 59 51.23 -28.78 11.24
CA ASN A 59 51.88 -28.75 9.91
C ASN A 59 51.31 -29.87 8.98
N LYS A 60 51.62 -29.80 7.67
CA LYS A 60 51.48 -30.79 6.56
C LYS A 60 50.07 -30.92 5.94
N ASN A 61 49.90 -30.94 4.60
CA ASN A 61 50.86 -31.08 3.49
C ASN A 61 50.57 -30.16 2.29
N LYS A 62 51.64 -29.84 1.55
CA LYS A 62 51.75 -28.86 0.44
C LYS A 62 50.80 -29.05 -0.77
N LYS A 63 50.40 -27.91 -1.34
CA LYS A 63 50.78 -27.49 -2.72
C LYS A 63 51.06 -25.98 -2.69
N GLU A 64 52.15 -25.53 -3.29
CA GLU A 64 52.64 -24.14 -3.20
C GLU A 64 52.15 -23.28 -4.38
N ASP A 65 52.02 -21.97 -4.12
CA ASP A 65 51.51 -20.94 -5.01
C ASP A 65 52.44 -20.61 -6.19
N THR A 66 51.93 -19.84 -7.17
CA THR A 66 52.47 -18.50 -7.51
C THR A 66 51.57 -17.80 -8.55
N HIS A 67 50.79 -16.79 -8.14
CA HIS A 67 50.41 -15.69 -9.03
C HIS A 67 51.43 -14.55 -8.86
N SER A 68 52.61 -14.72 -9.45
CA SER A 68 53.63 -13.68 -9.55
C SER A 68 53.52 -12.99 -10.91
N PHE A 69 53.19 -11.70 -10.92
CA PHE A 69 53.21 -10.83 -12.12
C PHE A 69 54.65 -10.44 -12.52
N ILE A 70 55.54 -11.44 -12.60
CA ILE A 70 56.91 -11.31 -13.13
C ILE A 70 56.99 -12.32 -14.29
N PRO A 71 57.12 -11.87 -15.55
CA PRO A 71 57.24 -12.76 -16.69
C PRO A 71 58.46 -13.67 -16.54
N LYS A 72 58.33 -14.93 -16.95
CA LYS A 72 59.47 -15.86 -17.02
C LYS A 72 60.25 -15.61 -18.31
N PRO A 73 61.58 -15.81 -18.33
CA PRO A 73 62.42 -15.47 -19.49
C PRO A 73 62.07 -16.23 -20.78
N ASP A 74 61.35 -17.36 -20.69
CA ASP A 74 60.95 -18.19 -21.83
C ASP A 74 59.46 -18.01 -22.21
N GLU A 75 58.76 -17.04 -21.63
CA GLU A 75 57.35 -16.76 -21.91
C GLU A 75 57.23 -15.84 -23.13
N ALA A 76 57.11 -16.44 -24.31
CA ALA A 76 57.07 -15.72 -25.59
C ALA A 76 55.89 -14.75 -25.67
N THR A 77 56.16 -13.47 -25.44
CA THR A 77 55.25 -12.36 -25.74
C THR A 77 54.91 -12.39 -27.23
N GLY A 78 53.64 -12.63 -27.54
CA GLY A 78 53.14 -12.53 -28.92
C GLY A 78 53.32 -11.12 -29.49
N TYR A 79 53.32 -11.02 -30.83
CA TYR A 79 53.49 -9.78 -31.58
C TYR A 79 52.43 -8.72 -31.22
N PHE A 80 52.75 -7.86 -30.25
CA PHE A 80 52.05 -6.60 -29.98
C PHE A 80 53.08 -5.50 -29.66
N PRO A 81 53.15 -4.41 -30.45
CA PRO A 81 54.25 -3.45 -30.38
C PRO A 81 54.05 -2.34 -29.34
N GLU A 82 53.77 -2.69 -28.07
CA GLU A 82 53.85 -1.72 -26.97
C GLU A 82 55.26 -1.12 -26.83
N ALA A 83 56.29 -1.86 -27.25
CA ALA A 83 57.69 -1.44 -27.23
C ALA A 83 57.99 -0.19 -28.10
N VAL A 84 57.24 0.04 -29.19
CA VAL A 84 57.48 1.18 -30.10
C VAL A 84 56.88 2.48 -29.55
N LEU A 85 55.72 2.40 -28.88
CA LEU A 85 55.00 3.56 -28.35
C LEU A 85 55.64 4.17 -27.09
N LEU A 86 56.56 3.44 -26.44
CA LEU A 86 57.19 3.82 -25.17
C LEU A 86 58.65 4.29 -25.30
N LYS A 87 59.23 4.33 -26.50
CA LYS A 87 60.58 4.86 -26.74
C LYS A 87 60.65 6.38 -26.53
N GLU A 88 61.81 6.88 -26.12
CA GLU A 88 62.04 8.31 -25.96
C GLU A 88 61.84 9.06 -27.29
N LYS A 89 61.00 10.08 -27.25
CA LYS A 89 60.67 10.91 -28.41
C LYS A 89 61.75 11.95 -28.64
N LYS A 90 62.38 11.95 -29.80
CA LYS A 90 63.31 13.00 -30.23
C LYS A 90 62.58 14.01 -31.12
N VAL A 91 63.00 15.27 -31.01
CA VAL A 91 62.53 16.37 -31.85
C VAL A 91 63.50 16.48 -33.03
N GLN A 92 62.99 16.35 -34.26
CA GLN A 92 63.78 16.59 -35.47
C GLN A 92 63.85 18.10 -35.77
N GLU A 93 64.83 18.55 -36.57
CA GLU A 93 65.14 19.99 -36.76
C GLU A 93 63.99 20.79 -37.40
N ASP A 94 63.07 20.11 -38.08
CA ASP A 94 61.84 20.60 -38.69
C ASP A 94 60.61 20.58 -37.74
N GLY A 95 60.83 20.31 -36.44
CA GLY A 95 59.84 20.48 -35.37
C GLY A 95 58.85 19.32 -35.20
N ARG A 96 59.02 18.23 -35.96
CA ARG A 96 58.24 17.00 -35.81
C ARG A 96 58.83 16.12 -34.70
N VAL A 97 57.94 15.41 -34.00
CA VAL A 97 58.28 14.58 -32.84
C VAL A 97 57.98 13.13 -33.18
N LEU A 98 59.02 12.34 -33.45
CA LEU A 98 58.93 10.93 -33.84
C LEU A 98 59.66 10.04 -32.81
N PRO A 99 59.28 8.75 -32.70
CA PRO A 99 60.07 7.76 -31.96
C PRO A 99 61.47 7.56 -32.58
N ASP A 100 62.40 7.04 -31.79
CA ASP A 100 63.74 6.65 -32.25
C ASP A 100 63.69 5.22 -32.83
N PHE A 101 63.55 5.11 -34.16
CA PHE A 101 63.47 3.82 -34.86
C PHE A 101 64.87 3.17 -34.93
N ALA A 102 64.95 1.87 -34.65
CA ALA A 102 66.20 1.10 -34.65
C ALA A 102 66.64 0.67 -36.06
N ASP A 103 65.68 0.47 -36.95
CA ASP A 103 65.85 0.09 -38.35
C ASP A 103 64.64 0.56 -39.19
N ALA A 104 64.72 0.37 -40.51
CA ALA A 104 63.67 0.77 -41.45
C ALA A 104 62.40 -0.11 -41.36
N GLU A 105 62.50 -1.33 -40.83
CA GLU A 105 61.35 -2.23 -40.65
C GLU A 105 60.47 -1.73 -39.49
N GLU A 106 61.07 -1.17 -38.43
CA GLU A 106 60.34 -0.55 -37.32
C GLU A 106 59.63 0.76 -37.74
N GLU A 107 60.18 1.50 -38.73
CA GLU A 107 59.57 2.70 -39.31
C GLU A 107 58.36 2.37 -40.21
N GLU A 108 58.48 1.39 -41.12
CA GLU A 108 57.34 0.89 -41.91
C GLU A 108 56.23 0.32 -41.02
N LEU A 109 56.59 -0.40 -39.96
CA LEU A 109 55.63 -0.91 -38.99
C LEU A 109 54.92 0.22 -38.22
N PHE A 110 55.62 1.31 -37.89
CA PHE A 110 55.01 2.48 -37.25
C PHE A 110 54.05 3.22 -38.19
N GLU A 111 54.40 3.40 -39.47
CA GLU A 111 53.47 3.97 -40.45
C GLU A 111 52.23 3.08 -40.63
N LEU A 112 52.40 1.77 -40.79
CA LEU A 112 51.29 0.82 -40.89
C LEU A 112 50.37 0.87 -39.65
N LEU A 113 50.94 0.93 -38.44
CA LEU A 113 50.18 1.06 -37.19
C LEU A 113 49.42 2.40 -37.11
N ASN A 114 50.02 3.51 -37.55
CA ASN A 114 49.36 4.80 -37.58
C ASN A 114 48.22 4.81 -38.60
N LEU A 115 48.42 4.19 -39.78
CA LEU A 115 47.39 4.06 -40.81
C LEU A 115 46.23 3.16 -40.33
N GLN A 116 46.56 2.07 -39.63
CA GLN A 116 45.60 1.18 -38.96
C GLN A 116 44.78 1.96 -37.91
N LEU A 117 45.45 2.67 -36.98
CA LEU A 117 44.82 3.52 -35.97
C LEU A 117 43.91 4.59 -36.57
N GLN A 118 44.33 5.24 -37.65
CA GLN A 118 43.49 6.21 -38.38
C GLN A 118 42.24 5.53 -38.97
N SER A 119 42.40 4.38 -39.62
CA SER A 119 41.28 3.61 -40.18
C SER A 119 40.31 3.06 -39.13
N GLU A 120 40.78 2.72 -37.92
CA GLU A 120 39.93 2.33 -36.79
C GLU A 120 39.22 3.54 -36.16
N SER A 121 39.83 4.74 -36.22
CA SER A 121 39.23 5.96 -35.68
C SER A 121 38.08 6.53 -36.52
N ASP A 122 38.07 6.26 -37.84
CA ASP A 122 37.04 6.73 -38.79
C ASP A 122 35.85 5.77 -38.98
N VAL A 123 35.72 4.75 -38.12
CA VAL A 123 34.51 3.90 -38.11
C VAL A 123 33.34 4.72 -37.56
N THR A 124 32.50 5.22 -38.48
CA THR A 124 31.23 5.94 -38.22
C THR A 124 30.16 5.03 -37.61
N GLN A 125 30.46 4.52 -36.42
CA GLN A 125 29.65 3.51 -35.73
C GLN A 125 28.36 4.14 -35.20
N LYS A 126 27.26 3.87 -35.91
CA LYS A 126 25.91 4.15 -35.43
C LYS A 126 25.65 3.39 -34.13
N ARG A 127 24.95 4.03 -33.20
CA ARG A 127 24.63 3.49 -31.87
C ARG A 127 23.12 3.51 -31.67
N HIS A 128 22.61 2.46 -31.03
CA HIS A 128 21.22 2.41 -30.62
C HIS A 128 21.01 3.25 -29.36
N TYR A 129 19.93 4.00 -29.33
CA TYR A 129 19.52 4.83 -28.21
C TYR A 129 18.05 4.58 -27.87
N GLU A 130 17.73 4.73 -26.60
CA GLU A 130 16.36 4.84 -26.09
C GLU A 130 16.19 6.24 -25.50
N VAL A 131 15.12 6.94 -25.85
CA VAL A 131 14.73 8.19 -25.21
C VAL A 131 13.34 8.08 -24.61
N VAL A 132 13.21 8.45 -23.34
CA VAL A 132 11.93 8.80 -22.72
C VAL A 132 11.93 10.29 -22.46
N TYR A 133 10.91 11.00 -22.95
CA TYR A 133 10.70 12.40 -22.64
C TYR A 133 9.26 12.66 -22.19
N ILE A 134 9.10 13.69 -21.36
CA ILE A 134 7.86 14.03 -20.70
C ILE A 134 7.47 15.46 -21.10
N ILE A 135 6.28 15.63 -21.67
CA ILE A 135 5.70 16.93 -22.03
C ILE A 135 4.78 17.40 -20.88
N HIS A 136 4.74 18.71 -20.62
CA HIS A 136 3.89 19.30 -19.58
C HIS A 136 2.40 19.10 -19.89
N GLU A 137 1.57 18.82 -18.88
CA GLU A 137 0.08 18.80 -18.95
C GLU A 137 -0.62 20.09 -19.45
N LYS A 138 0.13 21.11 -19.88
CA LYS A 138 -0.38 22.34 -20.49
C LYS A 138 -0.29 22.35 -22.01
N HIS A 139 0.56 21.49 -22.57
CA HIS A 139 0.89 21.42 -23.99
C HIS A 139 0.46 20.06 -24.56
N GLU A 140 -0.59 19.46 -23.99
CA GLU A 140 -1.14 18.16 -24.41
C GLU A 140 -1.64 18.19 -25.86
N GLU A 141 -2.28 19.30 -26.27
CA GLU A 141 -2.71 19.54 -27.66
C GLU A 141 -1.53 19.74 -28.62
N GLU A 142 -0.35 20.13 -28.11
CA GLU A 142 0.87 20.37 -28.92
C GLU A 142 1.77 19.12 -29.03
N VAL A 143 1.39 17.99 -28.42
CA VAL A 143 2.23 16.77 -28.39
C VAL A 143 2.61 16.30 -29.80
N GLY A 144 1.70 16.40 -30.76
CA GLY A 144 1.98 16.10 -32.18
C GLY A 144 3.12 16.95 -32.74
N SER A 145 3.10 18.27 -32.52
CA SER A 145 4.15 19.20 -32.96
C SER A 145 5.51 18.91 -32.31
N VAL A 146 5.54 18.53 -31.03
CA VAL A 146 6.79 18.12 -30.36
C VAL A 146 7.34 16.84 -31.01
N ASN A 147 6.48 15.85 -31.26
CA ASN A 147 6.87 14.58 -31.87
C ASN A 147 7.37 14.76 -33.31
N GLU A 148 6.67 15.55 -34.13
CA GLU A 148 7.09 15.88 -35.51
C GLU A 148 8.48 16.52 -35.54
N LYS A 149 8.75 17.51 -34.69
CA LYS A 149 10.05 18.17 -34.55
C LYS A 149 11.16 17.20 -34.13
N VAL A 150 10.88 16.29 -33.18
CA VAL A 150 11.83 15.25 -32.76
C VAL A 150 12.14 14.29 -33.91
N GLN A 151 11.14 13.88 -34.67
CA GLN A 151 11.34 13.00 -35.84
C GLN A 151 12.03 13.72 -37.00
N GLU A 152 11.77 15.01 -37.21
CA GLU A 152 12.41 15.81 -38.26
C GLU A 152 13.92 15.92 -38.03
N PHE A 153 14.35 16.25 -36.80
CA PHE A 153 15.76 16.23 -36.42
C PHE A 153 16.41 14.87 -36.70
N LEU A 154 15.74 13.77 -36.33
CA LEU A 154 16.23 12.42 -36.58
C LEU A 154 16.32 12.10 -38.08
N ARG A 155 15.34 12.53 -38.89
CA ARG A 155 15.37 12.39 -40.36
C ARG A 155 16.52 13.19 -40.99
N GLU A 156 16.72 14.43 -40.57
CA GLU A 156 17.80 15.31 -41.06
C GLU A 156 19.19 14.68 -40.83
N LYS A 157 19.41 14.10 -39.64
CA LYS A 157 20.68 13.43 -39.27
C LYS A 157 20.76 11.96 -39.73
N LYS A 158 19.91 11.53 -40.67
CA LYS A 158 19.87 10.17 -41.26
C LYS A 158 19.74 9.04 -40.21
N ALA A 159 19.08 9.33 -39.09
CA ALA A 159 18.81 8.36 -38.05
C ALA A 159 17.68 7.40 -38.46
N LYS A 160 17.71 6.17 -37.95
CA LYS A 160 16.65 5.18 -38.17
C LYS A 160 15.83 5.04 -36.90
N ILE A 161 14.54 5.35 -36.97
CA ILE A 161 13.61 5.11 -35.86
C ILE A 161 13.15 3.64 -35.93
N TRP A 162 13.30 2.93 -34.82
CA TRP A 162 12.95 1.51 -34.70
C TRP A 162 11.61 1.31 -33.97
N ARG A 163 11.27 2.22 -33.04
CA ARG A 163 10.06 2.16 -32.23
C ARG A 163 9.63 3.54 -31.76
N LEU A 164 8.31 3.78 -31.72
CA LEU A 164 7.70 4.98 -31.15
C LEU A 164 6.45 4.56 -30.38
N ASN A 165 6.46 4.76 -29.07
CA ASN A 165 5.35 4.50 -28.17
C ASN A 165 4.88 5.81 -27.53
N ASP A 166 3.65 6.21 -27.85
CA ASP A 166 2.94 7.22 -27.07
C ASP A 166 2.27 6.53 -25.87
N TRP A 167 2.64 6.94 -24.65
CA TRP A 167 2.11 6.42 -23.39
C TRP A 167 0.99 7.31 -22.81
N GLY A 168 0.65 8.41 -23.48
CA GLY A 168 -0.39 9.34 -23.09
C GLY A 168 -0.06 10.20 -21.86
N LEU A 169 -1.05 10.99 -21.44
CA LEU A 169 -1.01 11.77 -20.20
C LEU A 169 -1.08 10.83 -18.98
N ARG A 170 -0.03 10.84 -18.15
CA ARG A 170 0.07 10.02 -16.94
C ARG A 170 0.44 10.85 -15.72
N ARG A 171 -0.03 10.43 -14.55
CA ARG A 171 0.23 11.14 -13.28
C ARG A 171 1.69 10.97 -12.82
N LEU A 172 2.35 12.08 -12.50
CA LEU A 172 3.73 12.09 -12.01
C LEU A 172 3.80 11.65 -10.54
N ALA A 173 4.89 10.97 -10.16
CA ALA A 173 5.15 10.55 -8.77
C ALA A 173 5.33 11.75 -7.82
N TYR A 174 5.84 12.87 -8.32
CA TYR A 174 5.95 14.16 -7.63
C TYR A 174 5.84 15.30 -8.66
N LYS A 175 5.59 16.53 -8.20
CA LYS A 175 5.43 17.68 -9.09
C LYS A 175 6.76 18.06 -9.74
N ILE A 176 6.79 18.13 -11.06
CA ILE A 176 7.94 18.63 -11.86
C ILE A 176 7.49 19.91 -12.56
N LYS A 177 8.27 21.00 -12.50
CA LYS A 177 7.88 22.34 -13.01
C LYS A 177 6.45 22.80 -12.62
N LYS A 178 5.96 22.37 -11.44
CA LYS A 178 4.57 22.53 -10.90
C LYS A 178 3.47 21.65 -11.53
N ALA A 179 3.75 20.92 -12.61
CA ALA A 179 2.82 19.96 -13.21
C ALA A 179 2.49 18.81 -12.24
N LYS A 180 1.26 18.28 -12.30
CA LYS A 180 0.86 17.04 -11.60
C LYS A 180 0.87 15.82 -12.53
N ASN A 181 0.54 16.01 -13.80
CA ASN A 181 0.59 15.01 -14.86
C ASN A 181 1.62 15.41 -15.92
N GLY A 182 2.00 14.47 -16.76
CA GLY A 182 2.84 14.72 -17.93
C GLY A 182 2.60 13.67 -19.00
N HIS A 183 2.73 14.07 -20.26
CA HIS A 183 2.54 13.17 -21.39
C HIS A 183 3.85 12.46 -21.69
N TYR A 184 3.83 11.13 -21.69
CA TYR A 184 5.04 10.32 -21.84
C TYR A 184 5.20 9.84 -23.29
N ILE A 185 6.37 10.05 -23.87
CA ILE A 185 6.76 9.45 -25.15
C ILE A 185 8.05 8.67 -24.95
N LEU A 186 8.06 7.45 -25.49
CA LEU A 186 9.19 6.54 -25.52
C LEU A 186 9.54 6.22 -26.98
N MET A 187 10.82 6.33 -27.35
CA MET A 187 11.28 6.12 -28.72
C MET A 187 12.63 5.41 -28.72
N ASN A 188 12.79 4.40 -29.58
CA ASN A 188 14.10 3.86 -29.95
C ASN A 188 14.50 4.32 -31.34
N PHE A 189 15.75 4.74 -31.45
CA PHE A 189 16.34 5.13 -32.71
C PHE A 189 17.84 4.79 -32.74
N GLU A 190 18.38 4.74 -33.94
CA GLU A 190 19.78 4.52 -34.22
C GLU A 190 20.34 5.81 -34.82
N LEU A 191 21.32 6.39 -34.13
CA LEU A 191 21.95 7.67 -34.47
C LEU A 191 23.47 7.54 -34.35
N GLU A 192 24.18 8.32 -35.14
CA GLU A 192 25.63 8.43 -35.05
C GLU A 192 26.05 9.17 -33.78
N GLY A 193 27.15 8.74 -33.14
CA GLY A 193 27.57 9.24 -31.83
C GLY A 193 27.79 10.76 -31.73
N GLN A 194 28.12 11.42 -32.84
CA GLN A 194 28.35 12.87 -32.88
C GLN A 194 27.08 13.70 -32.59
N TRP A 195 25.90 13.28 -33.07
CA TRP A 195 24.67 14.08 -33.01
C TRP A 195 23.89 13.94 -31.68
N ILE A 196 24.32 13.06 -30.76
CA ILE A 196 23.56 12.74 -29.55
C ILE A 196 23.50 13.91 -28.54
N ASN A 197 24.53 14.75 -28.52
CA ASN A 197 24.59 15.92 -27.64
C ASN A 197 23.72 17.07 -28.16
N ASP A 198 23.65 17.24 -29.49
CA ASP A 198 22.73 18.18 -30.14
C ASP A 198 21.28 17.77 -29.91
N PHE A 199 20.98 16.46 -29.99
CA PHE A 199 19.66 15.92 -29.69
C PHE A 199 19.20 16.22 -28.25
N LYS A 200 20.06 16.00 -27.25
CA LYS A 200 19.78 16.38 -25.85
C LYS A 200 19.57 17.89 -25.72
N THR A 201 20.45 18.68 -26.33
CA THR A 201 20.37 20.15 -26.32
C THR A 201 19.08 20.67 -26.96
N MET A 202 18.58 20.01 -28.00
CA MET A 202 17.28 20.32 -28.62
C MET A 202 16.12 20.05 -27.64
N LEU A 203 16.15 18.94 -26.92
CA LEU A 203 15.13 18.59 -25.92
C LEU A 203 15.16 19.52 -24.70
N ASP A 204 16.34 19.98 -24.26
CA ASP A 204 16.48 20.95 -23.16
C ASP A 204 16.00 22.36 -23.55
N LYS A 205 16.14 22.74 -24.82
CA LYS A 205 15.68 24.04 -25.35
C LYS A 205 14.17 24.12 -25.56
N ASP A 206 13.44 23.00 -25.62
CA ASP A 206 11.99 23.00 -25.81
C ASP A 206 11.27 23.08 -24.47
N GLU A 207 10.75 24.26 -24.12
CA GLU A 207 10.13 24.52 -22.79
C GLU A 207 8.99 23.57 -22.44
N ARG A 208 8.33 23.01 -23.47
CA ARG A 208 7.21 22.06 -23.37
C ARG A 208 7.66 20.73 -22.77
N VAL A 209 8.94 20.36 -22.97
CA VAL A 209 9.58 19.20 -22.34
C VAL A 209 9.95 19.55 -20.89
N ILE A 210 9.39 18.80 -19.94
CA ILE A 210 9.66 19.02 -18.51
C ILE A 210 10.82 18.17 -17.99
N ARG A 211 11.11 17.04 -18.67
CA ARG A 211 12.23 16.15 -18.40
C ARG A 211 12.45 15.22 -19.59
N HIS A 212 13.71 14.86 -19.84
CA HIS A 212 14.07 13.79 -20.76
C HIS A 212 15.11 12.86 -20.12
N LEU A 213 15.26 11.66 -20.66
CA LEU A 213 16.32 10.70 -20.36
C LEU A 213 16.68 9.97 -21.65
N VAL A 214 17.95 10.07 -22.05
CA VAL A 214 18.52 9.36 -23.22
C VAL A 214 19.51 8.33 -22.71
N MET A 215 19.30 7.07 -23.05
CA MET A 215 20.14 5.93 -22.69
C MET A 215 20.73 5.29 -23.95
N LYS A 216 21.92 4.72 -23.86
CA LYS A 216 22.46 3.84 -24.90
C LYS A 216 21.78 2.48 -24.76
N ALA A 217 21.35 1.90 -25.88
CA ALA A 217 20.93 0.51 -25.98
C ALA A 217 22.01 -0.30 -26.70
N ASP A 218 22.09 -1.60 -26.42
CA ASP A 218 23.04 -2.50 -27.09
C ASP A 218 22.49 -2.99 -28.44
N GLU A 219 21.16 -3.15 -28.55
CA GLU A 219 20.47 -3.61 -29.76
C GLU A 219 19.24 -2.73 -30.11
N ALA A 220 18.69 -2.92 -31.32
CA ALA A 220 17.49 -2.23 -31.79
C ALA A 220 16.20 -2.88 -31.24
N ILE A 221 15.58 -2.24 -30.25
CA ILE A 221 14.30 -2.68 -29.68
C ILE A 221 13.15 -2.26 -30.61
N THR A 222 12.44 -3.25 -31.18
CA THR A 222 11.28 -3.06 -32.07
C THR A 222 9.94 -3.52 -31.46
N GLU A 223 9.97 -4.23 -30.33
CA GLU A 223 8.76 -4.74 -29.67
C GLU A 223 7.90 -3.59 -29.11
N ASP A 224 6.57 -3.70 -29.28
CA ASP A 224 5.64 -2.70 -28.75
C ASP A 224 5.68 -2.67 -27.22
N CYS A 225 5.92 -1.49 -26.64
CA CYS A 225 5.99 -1.32 -25.18
C CYS A 225 4.76 -0.55 -24.71
N PRO A 226 3.68 -1.24 -24.27
CA PRO A 226 2.51 -0.57 -23.72
C PRO A 226 2.89 0.26 -22.48
N PRO A 227 2.15 1.33 -22.16
CA PRO A 227 2.43 2.14 -20.99
C PRO A 227 2.40 1.25 -19.73
N PRO A 228 3.39 1.36 -18.83
CA PRO A 228 3.36 0.61 -17.58
C PRO A 228 2.07 0.96 -16.81
N PRO A 229 1.51 0.05 -15.99
CA PRO A 229 0.32 0.37 -15.23
C PRO A 229 0.56 1.58 -14.31
N GLU A 230 -0.48 2.35 -14.01
CA GLU A 230 -0.33 3.50 -13.13
C GLU A 230 0.20 3.07 -11.75
N PHE A 231 1.01 3.92 -11.12
CA PHE A 231 1.59 3.63 -9.80
C PHE A 231 0.51 3.38 -8.71
N HIS A 232 -0.73 3.83 -8.95
CA HIS A 232 -1.88 3.57 -8.09
C HIS A 232 -2.59 2.25 -8.37
N THR A 233 -2.57 1.72 -9.60
CA THR A 233 -3.22 0.43 -9.93
C THR A 233 -2.36 -0.75 -9.49
N LEU A 234 -1.03 -0.69 -9.68
CA LEU A 234 -0.07 -1.71 -9.21
C LEU A 234 -0.15 -2.00 -7.70
N ARG A 235 -0.71 -1.07 -6.90
CA ARG A 235 -0.88 -1.19 -5.44
C ARG A 235 -2.34 -1.31 -4.99
N ALA A 236 -3.28 -1.37 -5.93
CA ALA A 236 -4.68 -1.65 -5.60
C ALA A 236 -4.90 -3.16 -5.44
N ASP A 237 -4.37 -3.95 -6.39
CA ASP A 237 -4.57 -5.41 -6.42
C ASP A 237 -3.94 -6.14 -5.22
N CYS A 238 -2.86 -5.62 -4.63
CA CYS A 238 -2.23 -6.20 -3.44
C CYS A 238 -3.01 -5.97 -2.14
N ASP A 239 -3.93 -5.01 -2.11
CA ASP A 239 -4.74 -4.69 -0.93
C ASP A 239 -6.09 -5.43 -0.92
N VAL A 240 -6.50 -6.04 -2.04
CA VAL A 240 -7.84 -6.64 -2.22
C VAL A 240 -8.15 -7.65 -1.13
N ASP A 241 -7.25 -8.60 -0.86
CA ASP A 241 -7.44 -9.63 0.18
C ASP A 241 -7.64 -9.01 1.59
N LEU A 242 -7.01 -7.87 1.88
CA LEU A 242 -7.13 -7.14 3.16
C LEU A 242 -8.40 -6.28 3.24
N LEU A 243 -8.95 -5.84 2.10
CA LEU A 243 -10.23 -5.12 2.01
C LEU A 243 -11.42 -6.09 1.98
N GLU A 244 -11.25 -7.29 1.41
CA GLU A 244 -12.25 -8.36 1.40
C GLU A 244 -12.48 -8.93 2.79
N PHE A 245 -11.43 -9.14 3.61
CA PHE A 245 -11.59 -9.83 4.88
C PHE A 245 -12.61 -9.17 5.85
N PRO A 246 -12.60 -7.84 6.08
CA PRO A 246 -13.61 -7.14 6.89
C PRO A 246 -15.05 -7.32 6.39
N LEU A 247 -15.27 -7.57 5.10
CA LEU A 247 -16.61 -7.73 4.51
C LEU A 247 -17.42 -8.86 5.17
N ASN A 248 -16.75 -9.86 5.75
CA ASN A 248 -17.39 -10.89 6.58
C ASN A 248 -18.16 -10.28 7.78
N LEU A 249 -17.54 -9.33 8.46
CA LEU A 249 -18.10 -8.65 9.64
C LEU A 249 -19.14 -7.62 9.22
N GLU A 250 -18.89 -6.88 8.14
CA GLU A 250 -19.86 -5.99 7.53
C GLU A 250 -21.19 -6.70 7.20
N TYR A 251 -21.14 -7.92 6.63
CA TYR A 251 -22.34 -8.74 6.43
C TYR A 251 -23.00 -9.12 7.76
N LEU A 252 -22.23 -9.57 8.75
CA LEU A 252 -22.74 -9.97 10.07
C LEU A 252 -23.48 -8.82 10.76
N GLU A 253 -22.90 -7.63 10.73
CA GLU A 253 -23.42 -6.42 11.36
C GLU A 253 -24.60 -5.84 10.60
N ALA A 254 -24.51 -5.73 9.26
CA ALA A 254 -25.61 -5.26 8.43
C ALA A 254 -26.85 -6.14 8.61
N GLU A 255 -26.72 -7.47 8.59
CA GLU A 255 -27.84 -8.37 8.85
C GLU A 255 -28.40 -8.20 10.26
N PHE A 256 -27.53 -8.16 11.29
CA PHE A 256 -27.96 -7.99 12.67
C PHE A 256 -28.73 -6.68 12.88
N PHE A 257 -28.19 -5.55 12.43
CA PHE A 257 -28.80 -4.23 12.60
C PHE A 257 -30.07 -4.01 11.77
N LEU A 258 -30.11 -4.49 10.53
CA LEU A 258 -31.29 -4.35 9.67
C LEU A 258 -32.44 -5.24 10.17
N PHE A 259 -32.19 -6.49 10.53
CA PHE A 259 -33.23 -7.33 11.12
C PHE A 259 -33.66 -6.81 12.49
N GLY A 260 -32.74 -6.45 13.38
CA GLY A 260 -33.08 -5.94 14.72
C GLY A 260 -34.00 -4.72 14.68
N SER A 261 -33.71 -3.74 13.82
CA SER A 261 -34.49 -2.50 13.70
C SER A 261 -35.75 -2.63 12.83
N LEU A 262 -35.64 -3.21 11.62
CA LEU A 262 -36.72 -3.25 10.62
C LEU A 262 -37.51 -4.55 10.65
N GLY A 263 -36.84 -5.67 10.91
CA GLY A 263 -37.37 -7.04 10.80
C GLY A 263 -37.04 -7.75 9.50
N PHE A 264 -36.14 -7.18 8.67
CA PHE A 264 -35.68 -7.76 7.41
C PHE A 264 -34.26 -7.28 7.08
N GLY A 265 -33.49 -8.11 6.38
CA GLY A 265 -32.07 -7.92 6.09
C GLY A 265 -31.74 -7.34 4.72
N LEU A 266 -30.50 -7.59 4.27
CA LEU A 266 -29.97 -7.04 3.01
C LEU A 266 -30.76 -7.51 1.77
N ASP A 267 -31.34 -8.72 1.79
CA ASP A 267 -32.13 -9.25 0.67
C ASP A 267 -33.32 -8.36 0.28
N LYS A 268 -33.81 -7.53 1.20
CA LYS A 268 -34.88 -6.55 0.95
C LYS A 268 -34.40 -5.10 0.90
N VAL A 269 -33.33 -4.75 1.63
CA VAL A 269 -32.80 -3.37 1.67
C VAL A 269 -31.91 -3.07 0.47
N ALA A 270 -31.05 -4.01 0.09
CA ALA A 270 -30.03 -3.85 -0.93
C ALA A 270 -29.59 -5.24 -1.47
N PRO A 271 -30.46 -5.95 -2.21
CA PRO A 271 -30.20 -7.34 -2.63
C PRO A 271 -28.91 -7.52 -3.44
N ASN A 272 -28.50 -6.49 -4.19
CA ASN A 272 -27.25 -6.51 -4.94
C ASN A 272 -26.01 -6.66 -4.03
N LEU A 273 -26.07 -6.25 -2.76
CA LEU A 273 -24.95 -6.37 -1.82
C LEU A 273 -24.72 -7.80 -1.34
N THR A 274 -25.75 -8.66 -1.31
CA THR A 274 -25.58 -10.05 -0.83
C THR A 274 -24.85 -10.93 -1.84
N SER A 275 -24.75 -10.49 -3.10
CA SER A 275 -24.15 -11.21 -4.24
C SER A 275 -24.64 -12.67 -4.34
N GLY A 276 -25.91 -12.91 -4.00
CA GLY A 276 -26.55 -14.24 -4.05
C GLY A 276 -26.24 -15.18 -2.88
N GLY A 277 -25.55 -14.70 -1.83
CA GLY A 277 -25.25 -15.50 -0.64
C GLY A 277 -26.51 -15.86 0.18
N PRO A 278 -26.51 -16.98 0.94
CA PRO A 278 -27.68 -17.45 1.68
C PRO A 278 -28.11 -16.48 2.81
N PRO A 279 -29.42 -16.43 3.15
CA PRO A 279 -29.92 -15.60 4.24
C PRO A 279 -29.44 -16.08 5.63
N PRO A 280 -29.32 -15.17 6.61
CA PRO A 280 -28.92 -15.50 7.99
C PRO A 280 -29.95 -16.40 8.71
N ILE A 281 -29.46 -17.31 9.55
CA ILE A 281 -30.27 -18.24 10.34
C ILE A 281 -30.76 -17.57 11.62
N GLY A 282 -32.06 -17.71 11.91
CA GLY A 282 -32.66 -17.44 13.23
C GLY A 282 -32.67 -15.99 13.72
N VAL A 283 -32.19 -15.06 12.88
CA VAL A 283 -32.29 -13.62 13.09
C VAL A 283 -33.76 -13.18 13.11
N ARG A 284 -34.09 -12.12 13.86
CA ARG A 284 -35.46 -11.59 13.96
C ARG A 284 -35.48 -10.11 14.32
N LYS A 285 -36.67 -9.51 14.28
CA LYS A 285 -36.91 -8.16 14.80
C LYS A 285 -36.71 -8.11 16.31
N ALA A 286 -36.00 -7.10 16.79
CA ALA A 286 -35.82 -6.84 18.20
C ALA A 286 -36.96 -5.95 18.75
N ASN A 287 -37.29 -6.14 20.02
CA ASN A 287 -38.18 -5.25 20.75
C ASN A 287 -37.40 -4.03 21.26
N LEU A 288 -37.29 -3.01 20.40
CA LEU A 288 -36.48 -1.81 20.65
C LEU A 288 -37.35 -0.61 21.03
N ASP A 289 -36.88 0.15 22.01
CA ASP A 289 -37.33 1.52 22.23
C ASP A 289 -37.00 2.41 21.01
N PRO A 290 -37.70 3.55 20.82
CA PRO A 290 -37.52 4.40 19.64
C PRO A 290 -36.08 4.89 19.45
N PHE A 291 -35.35 5.18 20.54
CA PHE A 291 -33.99 5.67 20.44
C PHE A 291 -33.03 4.56 19.98
N THR A 292 -33.07 3.39 20.60
CA THR A 292 -32.22 2.24 20.23
C THR A 292 -32.50 1.74 18.80
N ARG A 293 -33.73 1.92 18.31
CA ARG A 293 -34.09 1.60 16.91
C ARG A 293 -33.45 2.57 15.91
N ASP A 294 -33.25 3.82 16.28
CA ASP A 294 -32.77 4.88 15.39
C ASP A 294 -31.23 4.94 15.34
N THR A 295 -30.50 4.29 16.26
CA THR A 295 -29.02 4.13 16.23
C THR A 295 -28.53 3.14 15.16
N ARG A 296 -29.07 3.20 13.95
CA ARG A 296 -28.81 2.28 12.83
C ARG A 296 -27.54 2.66 12.07
N SER A 297 -26.69 1.67 11.78
CA SER A 297 -25.55 1.81 10.84
C SER A 297 -26.02 2.32 9.47
N ARG A 298 -25.20 3.13 8.81
CA ARG A 298 -25.44 3.50 7.41
C ARG A 298 -25.01 2.34 6.53
N THR A 299 -25.91 1.87 5.65
CA THR A 299 -25.68 0.70 4.78
C THR A 299 -24.42 0.85 3.94
N LEU A 300 -23.67 -0.25 3.76
CA LEU A 300 -22.48 -0.30 2.91
C LEU A 300 -22.70 0.33 1.54
N GLU A 301 -21.84 1.28 1.18
CA GLU A 301 -21.69 1.76 -0.19
C GLU A 301 -20.73 0.85 -0.97
N ASN A 302 -21.12 0.48 -2.20
CA ASN A 302 -20.37 -0.41 -3.11
C ASN A 302 -18.99 0.15 -3.49
N THR A 303 -18.01 0.00 -2.61
CA THR A 303 -16.64 0.52 -2.77
C THR A 303 -15.57 -0.56 -2.93
N VAL A 304 -15.89 -1.83 -2.60
CA VAL A 304 -15.02 -3.00 -2.81
C VAL A 304 -15.78 -4.05 -3.60
N LYS A 305 -15.11 -4.70 -4.56
CA LYS A 305 -15.64 -5.88 -5.25
C LYS A 305 -15.60 -7.05 -4.27
N GLY A 306 -16.75 -7.39 -3.68
CA GLY A 306 -16.86 -8.41 -2.64
C GLY A 306 -17.13 -9.83 -3.14
N PHE A 307 -17.32 -10.73 -2.18
CA PHE A 307 -17.76 -12.12 -2.34
C PHE A 307 -19.23 -12.29 -1.89
N PRO A 308 -19.93 -13.39 -2.27
CA PRO A 308 -21.27 -13.69 -1.77
C PRO A 308 -21.35 -13.74 -0.24
N ARG A 309 -22.40 -13.16 0.35
CA ARG A 309 -22.65 -13.16 1.80
C ARG A 309 -22.48 -14.57 2.38
N PRO A 310 -21.59 -14.80 3.38
CA PRO A 310 -21.40 -16.12 3.98
C PRO A 310 -22.65 -16.55 4.77
N LEU A 311 -22.77 -17.85 5.08
CA LEU A 311 -23.87 -18.33 5.93
C LEU A 311 -23.64 -17.91 7.38
N LEU A 312 -24.55 -17.09 7.92
CA LEU A 312 -24.50 -16.57 9.28
C LEU A 312 -25.51 -17.29 10.20
N ASP A 313 -25.13 -17.55 11.46
CA ASP A 313 -26.06 -17.96 12.53
C ASP A 313 -26.20 -16.83 13.57
N LEU A 314 -27.23 -16.01 13.34
CA LEU A 314 -27.64 -14.90 14.19
C LEU A 314 -28.79 -15.30 15.14
N SER A 315 -29.04 -16.60 15.33
CA SER A 315 -30.10 -17.06 16.22
C SER A 315 -29.83 -16.66 17.68
N ALA A 316 -30.90 -16.43 18.46
CA ALA A 316 -30.78 -16.23 19.90
C ALA A 316 -30.02 -17.40 20.59
N LYS A 317 -30.10 -18.62 20.05
CA LYS A 317 -29.33 -19.80 20.49
C LYS A 317 -27.82 -19.66 20.23
N SER A 318 -27.42 -19.02 19.14
CA SER A 318 -26.01 -18.71 18.84
C SER A 318 -25.47 -17.69 19.85
N PHE A 319 -26.18 -16.57 20.03
CA PHE A 319 -25.83 -15.56 21.04
C PHE A 319 -25.78 -16.14 22.46
N ALA A 320 -26.77 -16.95 22.87
CA ALA A 320 -26.78 -17.61 24.17
C ALA A 320 -25.49 -18.41 24.42
N LYS A 321 -25.06 -19.25 23.48
CA LYS A 321 -23.79 -20.02 23.61
C LYS A 321 -22.57 -19.13 23.82
N VAL A 322 -22.49 -17.99 23.14
CA VAL A 322 -21.37 -17.04 23.27
C VAL A 322 -21.40 -16.38 24.64
N VAL A 323 -22.58 -15.95 25.11
CA VAL A 323 -22.77 -15.35 26.43
C VAL A 323 -22.50 -16.37 27.55
N ASP A 324 -23.00 -17.60 27.44
CA ASP A 324 -22.74 -18.69 28.38
C ASP A 324 -21.23 -18.97 28.50
N LYS A 325 -20.48 -18.87 27.38
CA LYS A 325 -19.01 -19.00 27.36
C LYS A 325 -18.30 -17.80 28.00
N ALA A 326 -18.86 -16.59 27.94
CA ALA A 326 -18.35 -15.41 28.64
C ALA A 326 -18.56 -15.51 30.16
N PHE A 327 -19.70 -16.05 30.60
CA PHE A 327 -19.99 -16.27 32.03
C PHE A 327 -19.41 -17.58 32.59
N GLY A 328 -18.91 -18.48 31.74
CA GLY A 328 -18.40 -19.80 32.13
C GLY A 328 -19.49 -20.77 32.61
N ARG A 329 -20.76 -20.42 32.44
CA ARG A 329 -21.95 -21.19 32.84
C ARG A 329 -23.16 -20.79 31.98
N PRO A 330 -24.14 -21.68 31.77
CA PRO A 330 -25.38 -21.31 31.09
C PRO A 330 -26.18 -20.29 31.89
N LEU A 331 -26.69 -19.25 31.23
CA LEU A 331 -27.68 -18.35 31.81
C LEU A 331 -29.10 -18.94 31.72
N SER A 332 -29.93 -18.66 32.72
CA SER A 332 -31.33 -19.07 32.75
C SER A 332 -32.22 -17.85 32.93
N PRO A 333 -33.15 -17.55 31.99
CA PRO A 333 -33.30 -18.17 30.66
C PRO A 333 -32.10 -17.86 29.74
N PRO A 334 -31.88 -18.63 28.66
CA PRO A 334 -30.79 -18.38 27.70
C PRO A 334 -30.78 -16.93 27.19
N PHE A 335 -29.59 -16.36 26.96
CA PHE A 335 -29.47 -14.96 26.53
C PHE A 335 -30.11 -14.73 25.15
N ASP A 336 -31.10 -13.85 25.13
CA ASP A 336 -31.82 -13.43 23.92
C ASP A 336 -31.46 -11.98 23.59
N PRO A 337 -30.79 -11.69 22.46
CA PRO A 337 -30.46 -10.32 22.06
C PRO A 337 -31.69 -9.54 21.58
N TYR A 338 -32.81 -10.20 21.27
CA TYR A 338 -33.98 -9.58 20.61
C TYR A 338 -35.09 -9.17 21.58
N CYS A 339 -35.05 -9.57 22.86
CA CYS A 339 -36.18 -9.42 23.77
C CYS A 339 -36.40 -7.99 24.29
N ASN A 340 -35.34 -7.17 24.36
CA ASN A 340 -35.40 -5.76 24.80
C ASN A 340 -34.15 -4.98 24.31
N SER A 341 -34.19 -3.65 24.39
CA SER A 341 -33.09 -2.76 23.98
C SER A 341 -31.76 -2.99 24.70
N ILE A 342 -31.74 -3.36 25.98
CA ILE A 342 -30.48 -3.54 26.75
C ILE A 342 -29.76 -4.80 26.27
N ASN A 343 -30.48 -5.91 26.14
CA ASN A 343 -29.94 -7.14 25.57
C ASN A 343 -29.44 -6.91 24.14
N TYR A 344 -30.18 -6.13 23.35
CA TYR A 344 -29.80 -5.78 21.99
C TYR A 344 -28.55 -4.90 21.92
N LEU A 345 -28.42 -3.88 22.78
CA LEU A 345 -27.22 -3.05 22.89
C LEU A 345 -26.01 -3.86 23.39
N LEU A 346 -26.20 -4.81 24.31
CA LEU A 346 -25.13 -5.71 24.77
C LEU A 346 -24.65 -6.64 23.66
N ALA A 347 -25.57 -7.17 22.84
CA ALA A 347 -25.22 -7.93 21.64
C ALA A 347 -24.53 -7.04 20.57
N SER A 348 -24.95 -5.78 20.45
CA SER A 348 -24.32 -4.76 19.60
C SER A 348 -22.93 -4.33 20.11
N TYR A 349 -22.63 -4.51 21.39
CA TYR A 349 -21.29 -4.32 21.94
C TYR A 349 -20.38 -5.54 21.68
N LEU A 350 -20.95 -6.76 21.65
CA LEU A 350 -20.22 -8.02 21.52
C LEU A 350 -19.58 -8.22 20.13
N ILE A 351 -20.22 -7.76 19.05
CA ILE A 351 -19.79 -8.02 17.66
C ILE A 351 -19.04 -6.82 17.04
N PRO A 352 -19.67 -5.65 16.76
CA PRO A 352 -19.06 -4.50 16.06
C PRO A 352 -17.63 -4.09 16.42
N TYR A 353 -17.29 -4.08 17.71
CA TYR A 353 -15.94 -3.71 18.14
C TYR A 353 -14.83 -4.60 17.53
N VAL A 354 -15.16 -5.85 17.16
CA VAL A 354 -14.23 -6.75 16.46
C VAL A 354 -13.89 -6.22 15.06
N GLY A 355 -14.87 -5.69 14.32
CA GLY A 355 -14.69 -5.07 13.00
C GLY A 355 -13.78 -3.85 13.04
N LEU A 356 -14.06 -2.93 13.97
CA LEU A 356 -13.22 -1.76 14.24
C LEU A 356 -11.75 -2.15 14.46
N THR A 357 -11.48 -3.09 15.36
CA THR A 357 -10.09 -3.52 15.63
C THR A 357 -9.43 -4.23 14.44
N GLY A 358 -10.21 -4.85 13.55
CA GLY A 358 -9.73 -5.38 12.27
C GLY A 358 -9.26 -4.29 11.30
N TYR A 359 -10.01 -3.20 11.17
CA TYR A 359 -9.59 -2.06 10.35
C TYR A 359 -8.29 -1.42 10.88
N VAL A 360 -8.15 -1.29 12.20
CA VAL A 360 -6.90 -0.82 12.84
C VAL A 360 -5.71 -1.74 12.48
N GLY A 361 -5.90 -3.06 12.55
CA GLY A 361 -4.85 -4.05 12.23
C GLY A 361 -4.55 -4.22 10.73
N ALA A 362 -5.49 -3.84 9.85
CA ALA A 362 -5.32 -3.87 8.40
C ALA A 362 -4.63 -2.59 7.87
N ASN A 363 -4.99 -1.41 8.40
CA ASN A 363 -4.53 -0.11 7.92
C ASN A 363 -3.00 0.03 7.69
N PRO A 364 -2.09 -0.40 8.61
CA PRO A 364 -0.64 -0.29 8.38
C PRO A 364 -0.11 -1.21 7.27
N LYS A 365 -0.85 -2.25 6.88
CA LYS A 365 -0.46 -3.24 5.87
C LYS A 365 -0.80 -2.79 4.44
N LEU A 366 -1.83 -1.95 4.29
CA LEU A 366 -2.28 -1.43 3.00
C LEU A 366 -1.16 -0.68 2.27
N GLN A 367 -1.17 -0.71 0.94
CA GLN A 367 -0.18 -0.05 0.08
C GLN A 367 -0.81 1.02 -0.82
N GLY A 368 -2.05 0.82 -1.26
CA GLY A 368 -2.84 1.72 -2.07
C GLY A 368 -3.37 2.92 -1.29
N SER A 369 -3.21 4.12 -1.84
CA SER A 369 -3.76 5.35 -1.25
C SER A 369 -5.30 5.39 -1.29
N VAL A 370 -5.92 4.69 -2.25
CA VAL A 370 -7.37 4.52 -2.33
C VAL A 370 -7.86 3.61 -1.20
N SER A 371 -7.23 2.44 -1.04
CA SER A 371 -7.49 1.47 0.04
C SER A 371 -7.36 2.12 1.43
N LYS A 372 -6.28 2.87 1.67
CA LYS A 372 -6.07 3.60 2.93
C LYS A 372 -7.14 4.64 3.19
N ARG A 373 -7.54 5.41 2.17
CA ARG A 373 -8.62 6.41 2.30
C ARG A 373 -9.95 5.74 2.62
N LEU A 374 -10.25 4.60 1.99
CA LEU A 374 -11.46 3.81 2.25
C LEU A 374 -11.47 3.28 3.70
N VAL A 375 -10.44 2.56 4.10
CA VAL A 375 -10.34 1.97 5.45
C VAL A 375 -10.30 3.03 6.55
N ALA A 376 -9.62 4.17 6.33
CA ALA A 376 -9.66 5.29 7.28
C ALA A 376 -11.05 5.93 7.39
N GLY A 377 -11.81 5.98 6.28
CA GLY A 377 -13.19 6.45 6.27
C GLY A 377 -14.14 5.53 7.04
N LEU A 378 -14.08 4.22 6.74
CA LEU A 378 -14.87 3.19 7.42
C LEU A 378 -14.55 3.14 8.93
N LEU A 379 -13.27 3.10 9.29
CA LEU A 379 -12.81 3.14 10.69
C LEU A 379 -13.35 4.35 11.45
N GLY A 380 -13.47 5.52 10.80
CA GLY A 380 -14.05 6.72 11.40
C GLY A 380 -15.54 6.59 11.71
N VAL A 381 -16.30 5.92 10.84
CA VAL A 381 -17.73 5.64 11.07
C VAL A 381 -17.91 4.59 12.17
N GLU A 382 -17.18 3.48 12.10
CA GLU A 382 -17.23 2.41 13.11
C GLU A 382 -16.81 2.90 14.50
N SER A 383 -15.79 3.75 14.60
CA SER A 383 -15.40 4.36 15.86
C SER A 383 -16.49 5.26 16.45
N GLY A 384 -17.26 5.95 15.60
CA GLY A 384 -18.43 6.72 16.03
C GLY A 384 -19.56 5.82 16.54
N GLN A 385 -19.81 4.70 15.87
CA GLN A 385 -20.83 3.72 16.26
C GLN A 385 -20.50 3.03 17.59
N ASP A 386 -19.28 2.52 17.75
CA ASP A 386 -18.83 1.91 19.01
C ASP A 386 -18.88 2.90 20.18
N ALA A 387 -18.40 4.13 19.98
CA ALA A 387 -18.45 5.18 21.00
C ALA A 387 -19.90 5.50 21.44
N VAL A 388 -20.85 5.51 20.51
CA VAL A 388 -22.28 5.68 20.81
C VAL A 388 -22.81 4.50 21.63
N ILE A 389 -22.59 3.26 21.19
CA ILE A 389 -23.05 2.06 21.90
C ILE A 389 -22.45 1.99 23.31
N ARG A 390 -21.12 2.20 23.44
CA ARG A 390 -20.40 2.26 24.72
C ARG A 390 -20.95 3.37 25.62
N ALA A 391 -21.23 4.57 25.09
CA ALA A 391 -21.79 5.66 25.90
C ALA A 391 -23.18 5.33 26.45
N TYR A 392 -24.06 4.70 25.66
CA TYR A 392 -25.39 4.30 26.12
C TYR A 392 -25.33 3.21 27.19
N LEU A 393 -24.50 2.18 27.00
CA LEU A 393 -24.28 1.16 28.01
C LEU A 393 -23.59 1.73 29.26
N TYR A 394 -22.63 2.66 29.12
CA TYR A 394 -21.94 3.30 30.25
C TYR A 394 -22.89 4.13 31.14
N ARG A 395 -23.86 4.81 30.52
CA ARG A 395 -24.94 5.52 31.24
C ARG A 395 -25.81 4.56 32.06
N ARG A 396 -26.01 3.33 31.56
CA ARG A 396 -26.77 2.25 32.21
C ARG A 396 -25.90 1.24 32.96
N ARG A 397 -24.60 1.50 33.19
CA ARG A 397 -23.62 0.49 33.66
C ARG A 397 -23.99 -0.21 34.98
N LEU A 398 -24.74 0.45 35.86
CA LEU A 398 -25.21 -0.08 37.14
C LEU A 398 -26.59 -0.73 37.07
N GLU A 399 -27.28 -0.65 35.93
CA GLU A 399 -28.60 -1.22 35.73
C GLU A 399 -28.49 -2.76 35.66
N PRO A 400 -29.32 -3.51 36.40
CA PRO A 400 -29.35 -4.96 36.33
C PRO A 400 -30.07 -5.40 35.05
N VAL A 401 -29.37 -6.15 34.18
CA VAL A 401 -29.94 -6.74 32.97
C VAL A 401 -30.96 -7.79 33.39
N GLN A 402 -32.23 -7.54 33.10
CA GLN A 402 -33.31 -8.45 33.44
C GLN A 402 -33.39 -9.61 32.44
N PRO A 403 -33.68 -10.85 32.89
CA PRO A 403 -34.00 -11.26 34.27
C PRO A 403 -32.77 -11.72 35.10
N TYR A 404 -31.55 -11.47 34.62
CA TYR A 404 -30.32 -12.05 35.19
C TYR A 404 -29.89 -11.46 36.53
N GLY A 405 -30.29 -10.23 36.83
CA GLY A 405 -29.82 -9.49 38.02
C GLY A 405 -28.35 -9.07 37.97
N ILE A 406 -27.67 -9.29 36.84
CA ILE A 406 -26.25 -8.97 36.62
C ILE A 406 -26.17 -7.58 35.97
N SER A 407 -25.22 -6.75 36.41
CA SER A 407 -25.08 -5.38 35.90
C SER A 407 -24.63 -5.31 34.43
N VAL A 408 -25.05 -4.26 33.72
CA VAL A 408 -24.55 -3.95 32.36
C VAL A 408 -23.01 -3.87 32.33
N ALA A 409 -22.38 -3.28 33.35
CA ALA A 409 -20.92 -3.24 33.47
C ALA A 409 -20.30 -4.64 33.44
N GLU A 410 -20.78 -5.56 34.30
CA GLU A 410 -20.26 -6.93 34.36
C GLU A 410 -20.48 -7.65 33.03
N PHE A 411 -21.65 -7.52 32.39
CA PHE A 411 -21.87 -8.08 31.06
C PHE A 411 -20.80 -7.64 30.04
N THR A 412 -20.49 -6.33 29.97
CA THR A 412 -19.45 -5.84 29.05
C THR A 412 -18.06 -6.34 29.40
N GLU A 413 -17.71 -6.41 30.69
CA GLU A 413 -16.39 -6.91 31.12
C GLU A 413 -16.22 -8.41 30.80
N ARG A 414 -17.24 -9.24 31.03
CA ARG A 414 -17.26 -10.66 30.63
C ARG A 414 -17.10 -10.82 29.11
N PHE A 415 -17.71 -9.94 28.31
CA PHE A 415 -17.60 -9.97 26.86
C PHE A 415 -16.18 -9.60 26.39
N SER A 416 -15.55 -8.60 27.02
CA SER A 416 -14.14 -8.26 26.75
C SER A 416 -13.17 -9.36 27.15
N ASP A 417 -13.34 -9.94 28.34
CA ASP A 417 -12.56 -11.10 28.79
C ASP A 417 -12.67 -12.27 27.80
N LEU A 418 -13.89 -12.56 27.31
CA LEU A 418 -14.09 -13.59 26.29
C LEU A 418 -13.36 -13.25 24.99
N ARG A 419 -13.46 -12.01 24.47
CA ARG A 419 -12.77 -11.60 23.23
C ARG A 419 -11.25 -11.69 23.36
N ASN A 420 -10.69 -11.26 24.49
CA ASN A 420 -9.26 -11.37 24.79
C ASN A 420 -8.82 -12.85 24.87
N LYS A 421 -9.58 -13.69 25.58
CA LYS A 421 -9.33 -15.13 25.72
C LYS A 421 -9.38 -15.86 24.37
N LEU A 422 -10.38 -15.57 23.53
CA LEU A 422 -10.51 -16.18 22.20
C LEU A 422 -9.44 -15.70 21.21
N GLY A 423 -9.06 -14.42 21.25
CA GLY A 423 -7.99 -13.88 20.41
C GLY A 423 -6.61 -14.48 20.71
N ARG A 424 -6.37 -14.92 21.95
CA ARG A 424 -5.11 -15.48 22.48
C ARG A 424 -3.93 -14.51 22.60
N LYS A 425 -4.13 -13.19 22.43
CA LYS A 425 -3.04 -12.19 22.41
C LYS A 425 -3.30 -10.99 23.32
N GLY A 426 -3.14 -11.22 24.63
CA GLY A 426 -3.14 -10.16 25.64
C GLY A 426 -4.45 -9.41 25.81
N LEU A 427 -4.36 -8.20 26.36
CA LEU A 427 -5.47 -7.26 26.51
C LEU A 427 -5.62 -6.47 25.19
N LYS A 428 -6.71 -6.69 24.47
CA LYS A 428 -7.06 -6.01 23.19
C LYS A 428 -8.51 -5.51 23.15
N ASP A 429 -9.16 -5.48 24.30
CA ASP A 429 -10.50 -4.96 24.53
C ASP A 429 -10.71 -4.83 26.04
N GLU A 430 -11.57 -3.90 26.43
CA GLU A 430 -11.86 -3.55 27.81
C GLU A 430 -13.35 -3.24 27.99
N GLY A 431 -13.88 -3.66 29.12
CA GLY A 431 -15.25 -3.35 29.55
C GLY A 431 -15.45 -1.85 29.83
N LEU A 432 -16.68 -1.48 30.17
CA LEU A 432 -17.08 -0.08 30.43
C LEU A 432 -16.49 0.52 31.71
N ILE A 433 -15.86 -0.31 32.54
CA ILE A 433 -15.15 0.07 33.76
C ILE A 433 -13.77 -0.59 33.69
N VAL A 434 -12.74 0.13 34.10
CA VAL A 434 -11.36 -0.37 34.19
C VAL A 434 -10.74 -0.06 35.56
N PRO A 435 -9.71 -0.80 36.00
CA PRO A 435 -8.90 -0.43 37.15
C PRO A 435 -8.35 0.99 36.99
N LEU A 436 -8.26 1.76 38.09
CA LEU A 436 -7.85 3.17 38.06
C LEU A 436 -6.50 3.37 37.34
N VAL A 437 -5.57 2.44 37.52
CA VAL A 437 -4.23 2.43 36.89
C VAL A 437 -4.22 2.21 35.38
N ARG A 438 -5.35 1.80 34.78
CA ARG A 438 -5.53 1.62 33.32
C ARG A 438 -6.45 2.67 32.68
N GLY A 439 -7.26 3.37 33.47
CA GLY A 439 -8.08 4.46 32.94
C GLY A 439 -7.23 5.65 32.51
N ALA A 440 -7.86 6.60 31.80
CA ALA A 440 -7.18 7.76 31.23
C ALA A 440 -6.31 8.49 32.27
N GLU A 441 -5.03 8.66 31.95
CA GLU A 441 -3.99 9.27 32.80
C GLU A 441 -3.80 8.62 34.18
N GLY A 442 -4.33 7.41 34.41
CA GLY A 442 -4.39 6.76 35.73
C GLY A 442 -5.39 7.42 36.70
N LYS A 443 -6.33 8.25 36.19
CA LYS A 443 -7.21 9.12 36.99
C LYS A 443 -8.70 8.75 36.94
N THR A 444 -9.13 8.02 35.92
CA THR A 444 -10.54 7.65 35.73
C THR A 444 -10.75 6.13 35.85
N LYS A 445 -12.00 5.71 36.10
CA LYS A 445 -12.40 4.29 36.04
C LYS A 445 -13.39 4.00 34.91
N GLY A 446 -14.00 5.04 34.34
CA GLY A 446 -15.00 4.88 33.28
C GLY A 446 -14.35 4.80 31.90
N ASN A 447 -14.75 3.81 31.11
CA ASN A 447 -14.14 3.50 29.83
C ASN A 447 -15.17 3.50 28.69
N VAL A 448 -15.48 4.70 28.21
CA VAL A 448 -16.38 4.90 27.05
C VAL A 448 -15.63 4.74 25.72
N LEU A 449 -14.33 5.04 25.70
CA LEU A 449 -13.47 4.93 24.54
C LEU A 449 -12.30 4.00 24.89
N ALA A 450 -12.38 2.73 24.47
CA ALA A 450 -11.33 1.77 24.75
C ALA A 450 -10.09 2.02 23.89
N GLY A 451 -8.94 2.11 24.54
CA GLY A 451 -7.63 2.24 23.90
C GLY A 451 -6.55 1.62 24.77
N ASP A 452 -5.35 1.52 24.22
CA ASP A 452 -4.16 1.08 24.96
C ASP A 452 -3.60 2.19 25.87
N GLN A 453 -2.46 1.91 26.51
CA GLN A 453 -1.74 2.86 27.37
C GLN A 453 -1.28 4.15 26.67
N PHE A 454 -1.34 4.22 25.33
CA PHE A 454 -1.02 5.38 24.52
C PHE A 454 -2.28 6.07 23.95
N SER A 455 -3.47 5.66 24.40
CA SER A 455 -4.78 6.07 23.87
C SER A 455 -4.99 5.71 22.39
N LEU A 456 -4.34 4.65 21.90
CA LEU A 456 -4.54 4.11 20.55
C LEU A 456 -5.57 2.98 20.58
N SER A 457 -6.42 2.91 19.56
CA SER A 457 -7.35 1.78 19.38
C SER A 457 -6.58 0.47 19.22
N TYR A 458 -7.05 -0.60 19.85
CA TYR A 458 -6.43 -1.92 19.74
C TYR A 458 -6.49 -2.48 18.31
N ASP A 459 -5.40 -3.08 17.84
CA ASP A 459 -5.37 -3.83 16.58
C ASP A 459 -5.93 -5.25 16.77
N ARG A 460 -6.50 -5.85 15.72
CA ARG A 460 -6.62 -7.31 15.61
C ARG A 460 -6.15 -7.84 14.26
N THR A 461 -5.56 -9.03 14.27
CA THR A 461 -5.24 -9.77 13.05
C THR A 461 -6.45 -10.59 12.58
N PRO A 462 -6.50 -11.00 11.29
CA PRO A 462 -7.57 -11.87 10.78
C PRO A 462 -7.77 -13.13 11.62
N GLU A 463 -6.69 -13.78 12.06
CA GLU A 463 -6.74 -14.99 12.90
C GLU A 463 -7.42 -14.72 14.24
N GLU A 464 -7.07 -13.62 14.91
CA GLU A 464 -7.68 -13.21 16.18
C GLU A 464 -9.19 -12.97 16.02
N ILE A 465 -9.59 -12.35 14.92
CA ILE A 465 -10.98 -12.08 14.56
C ILE A 465 -11.74 -13.40 14.32
N LEU A 466 -11.22 -14.28 13.47
CA LEU A 466 -11.85 -15.58 13.18
C LEU A 466 -12.06 -16.41 14.44
N ARG A 467 -11.04 -16.51 15.31
CA ARG A 467 -11.15 -17.19 16.62
C ARG A 467 -12.28 -16.66 17.50
N ILE A 468 -12.52 -15.34 17.45
CA ILE A 468 -13.58 -14.66 18.21
C ILE A 468 -14.95 -14.93 17.58
N VAL A 469 -15.13 -14.66 16.29
CA VAL A 469 -16.46 -14.74 15.64
C VAL A 469 -16.94 -16.16 15.39
N TYR A 470 -16.02 -17.12 15.27
CA TYR A 470 -16.36 -18.55 15.31
C TYR A 470 -16.70 -19.02 16.74
N GLY A 471 -16.36 -18.24 17.76
CA GLY A 471 -16.56 -18.60 19.18
C GLY A 471 -15.72 -19.79 19.65
N THR A 472 -14.97 -20.46 18.77
CA THR A 472 -14.19 -21.67 19.06
C THR A 472 -12.87 -21.35 19.75
N GLY A 473 -12.25 -20.20 19.43
CA GLY A 473 -10.88 -19.90 19.80
C GLY A 473 -9.85 -20.52 18.86
N ASN A 474 -10.26 -21.05 17.69
CA ASN A 474 -9.41 -21.57 16.62
C ASN A 474 -9.88 -21.00 15.27
N GLU A 475 -8.98 -20.33 14.55
CA GLU A 475 -9.21 -19.68 13.26
C GLU A 475 -9.52 -20.68 12.12
N GLY A 476 -9.13 -21.95 12.27
CA GLY A 476 -9.44 -23.01 11.30
C GLY A 476 -10.76 -23.73 11.56
N LEU A 477 -11.40 -23.54 12.72
CA LEU A 477 -12.60 -24.27 13.12
C LEU A 477 -13.83 -23.35 13.15
N PRO A 478 -14.65 -23.34 12.07
CA PRO A 478 -15.94 -22.67 12.01
C PRO A 478 -16.88 -22.95 13.19
N GLY A 479 -17.78 -22.01 13.43
CA GLY A 479 -18.74 -22.07 14.53
C GLY A 479 -19.36 -20.71 14.81
N GLY A 480 -20.01 -20.57 15.97
CA GLY A 480 -20.54 -19.30 16.44
C GLY A 480 -21.42 -18.62 15.39
N PHE A 481 -21.05 -17.40 15.01
CA PHE A 481 -21.79 -16.62 14.02
C PHE A 481 -21.54 -17.05 12.56
N PHE A 482 -20.50 -17.83 12.29
CA PHE A 482 -20.13 -18.32 10.94
C PHE A 482 -20.05 -19.86 10.94
N PRO A 483 -21.19 -20.57 10.95
CA PRO A 483 -21.22 -22.04 11.01
C PRO A 483 -20.50 -22.75 9.85
N LYS A 484 -20.28 -22.09 8.71
CA LYS A 484 -19.53 -22.62 7.55
C LYS A 484 -18.18 -21.92 7.32
N GLY A 485 -17.77 -21.03 8.22
CA GLY A 485 -16.59 -20.19 8.08
C GLY A 485 -16.89 -18.87 7.35
N GLY A 486 -15.89 -18.00 7.30
CA GLY A 486 -15.90 -16.77 6.51
C GLY A 486 -15.44 -16.98 5.07
N ASP A 487 -15.83 -16.05 4.20
CA ASP A 487 -15.47 -15.99 2.79
C ASP A 487 -14.30 -15.01 2.53
N GLY A 488 -13.84 -14.95 1.28
CA GLY A 488 -12.61 -14.25 0.88
C GLY A 488 -11.34 -15.09 1.07
N ARG A 489 -10.23 -14.68 0.41
CA ARG A 489 -8.99 -15.49 0.37
C ARG A 489 -8.40 -15.72 1.76
N ILE A 490 -8.31 -14.68 2.58
CA ILE A 490 -7.70 -14.74 3.92
C ILE A 490 -8.47 -15.75 4.79
N ALA A 491 -9.79 -15.59 4.94
CA ALA A 491 -10.59 -16.44 5.83
C ALA A 491 -10.51 -17.92 5.41
N LYS A 492 -10.65 -18.21 4.11
CA LYS A 492 -10.54 -19.57 3.58
C LYS A 492 -9.16 -20.20 3.80
N SER A 493 -8.08 -19.41 3.76
CA SER A 493 -6.72 -19.92 3.96
C SER A 493 -6.46 -20.55 5.34
N HIS A 494 -7.30 -20.25 6.34
CA HIS A 494 -7.22 -20.85 7.68
C HIS A 494 -8.05 -22.13 7.82
N LEU A 495 -9.12 -22.29 7.05
CA LEU A 495 -10.00 -23.48 7.09
C LEU A 495 -9.28 -24.77 6.70
N HIS A 496 -8.23 -24.67 5.88
CA HIS A 496 -7.41 -25.81 5.44
C HIS A 496 -6.29 -26.20 6.42
N LYS A 497 -6.20 -25.55 7.59
CA LYS A 497 -5.15 -25.78 8.62
C LYS A 497 -5.70 -26.42 9.91
N ALA A 498 -6.93 -26.91 9.87
CA ALA A 498 -7.69 -27.40 11.03
C ALA A 498 -7.57 -28.91 11.26
#